data_AF-A0A2E5ZRP9-F1
#
_entry.id   AF-A0A2E5ZRP9-F1
#
_cell.length_a   1.000
_cell.length_b   1.000
_cell.length_c   1.000
_cell.angle_alpha   90.00
_cell.angle_beta   90.00
_cell.angle_gamma   90.00
#
_symmetry.space_group_name_H-M   'P 1'
#
loop_
_entity.id
_entity.type
_entity.pdbx_description
1 polymer ?
#
loop_
_entity_poly.entity_id
_entity_poly.type
_entity_poly.pdbx_seq_one_letter_code
_entity_poly.pdbx_strand_id
1 'polypeptide(L)' 'MIGGPQIILIIIVVLLLFGGRKIPELMRGLGSGIKEFKKATKEEEEDAKE' A
#
# COMPACT_ATOMS: atom_id res chain seq x y z
N MET A 1 24.55 -3.34 13.39
CA MET A 1 23.40 -2.42 13.26
C MET A 1 23.21 -2.13 11.79
N ILE A 2 22.00 -2.35 11.25
CA ILE A 2 21.66 -1.88 9.90
C ILE A 2 21.46 -0.37 10.05
N GLY A 3 22.46 0.42 9.66
CA GLY A 3 22.40 1.87 9.68
C GLY A 3 21.59 2.43 8.51
N GLY A 4 21.19 3.69 8.63
CA GLY A 4 20.47 4.43 7.58
C GLY A 4 21.04 4.29 6.15
N PRO A 5 22.38 4.20 5.94
CA PRO A 5 22.94 4.02 4.60
C PRO A 5 22.54 2.71 3.91
N GLN A 6 22.41 1.60 4.66
CA GLN A 6 22.06 0.30 4.08
C GLN A 6 20.60 0.28 3.62
N ILE A 7 19.70 0.92 4.36
CA ILE A 7 18.29 1.05 3.99
C ILE A 7 18.14 1.88 2.71
N ILE A 8 18.88 2.99 2.59
CA ILE A 8 18.90 3.82 1.38
C ILE A 8 19.35 3.04 0.16
N LEU A 9 20.39 2.21 0.29
CA LEU A 9 20.88 1.40 -0.82
C LEU A 9 19.84 0.38 -1.29
N ILE A 10 19.13 -0.25 -0.36
CA ILE A 10 18.02 -1.17 -0.67
C ILE A 10 16.90 -0.43 -1.41
N ILE A 11 16.50 0.75 -0.93
CA ILE A 11 15.47 1.56 -1.58
C ILE A 11 15.89 1.94 -3.00
N ILE A 12 17.15 2.33 -3.22
CA ILE A 12 17.67 2.64 -4.55
C ILE A 12 17.59 1.41 -5.48
N VAL A 13 18.01 0.24 -5.02
CA VAL A 13 17.92 -1.00 -5.82
C VAL A 13 16.47 -1.32 -6.17
N VAL A 14 15.55 -1.24 -5.21
CA VAL A 14 14.12 -1.45 -5.45
C VAL A 14 13.57 -0.42 -6.46
N LEU A 15 13.94 0.85 -6.35
CA LEU A 15 13.53 1.89 -7.29
C LEU A 15 14.08 1.67 -8.70
N LEU A 16 15.29 1.12 -8.85
CA LEU A 16 15.86 0.78 -10.16
C LEU A 16 15.15 -0.42 -10.80
N LEU A 17 14.79 -1.43 -10.01
CA LEU A 17 14.10 -2.63 -10.50
C LEU A 17 12.64 -2.35 -10.88
N PHE A 18 11.92 -1.63 -10.03
CA PHE A 18 10.48 -1.39 -10.21
C PHE A 18 10.17 -0.07 -10.90
N GLY A 19 11.10 0.89 -10.88
CA GLY A 19 10.90 2.26 -11.36
C GLY A 19 10.15 3.13 -10.36
N GLY A 20 10.51 4.41 -10.26
CA GLY A 20 9.90 5.36 -9.32
C GLY A 20 8.40 5.60 -9.51
N ARG A 21 7.84 5.24 -10.68
CA ARG A 21 6.41 5.39 -10.99
C ARG A 21 5.56 4.20 -10.53
N LYS A 22 6.13 3.01 -10.44
CA LYS A 22 5.38 1.78 -10.18
C LYS A 22 4.98 1.63 -8.71
N ILE A 23 5.81 2.13 -7.80
CA ILE A 23 5.49 2.13 -6.35
C ILE A 23 4.25 2.99 -6.04
N PRO A 24 4.16 4.26 -6.48
CA PRO A 24 2.94 5.07 -6.31
C PRO A 24 1.69 4.45 -6.94
N GLU A 25 1.84 3.82 -8.12
CA GLU A 25 0.74 3.16 -8.82
C GLU A 25 0.20 1.95 -8.04
N LEU A 26 1.10 1.09 -7.55
CA LEU A 26 0.75 -0.05 -6.69
C LEU A 26 0.12 0.41 -5.36
N MET A 27 0.66 1.47 -4.74
CA MET A 27 0.09 2.04 -3.53
C MET A 27 -1.31 2.60 -3.75
N ARG A 28 -1.56 3.25 -4.89
CA ARG A 28 -2.91 3.75 -5.24
C ARG A 28 -3.88 2.61 -5.48
N GLY A 29 -3.47 1.56 -6.19
CA GLY A 29 -4.30 0.37 -6.41
C GLY A 29 -4.66 -0.34 -5.10
N LEU A 30 -3.65 -0.61 -4.26
CA LEU A 30 -3.84 -1.22 -2.95
C LEU A 30 -4.72 -0.35 -2.03
N GLY A 31 -4.47 0.96 -2.01
CA GLY A 31 -5.24 1.91 -1.20
C GLY A 31 -6.71 1.97 -1.58
N SER A 32 -7.02 1.96 -2.89
CA SER A 32 -8.40 1.89 -3.37
C SER A 32 -9.08 0.57 -3.00
N GLY A 33 -8.39 -0.57 -3.16
CA GLY A 33 -8.92 -1.88 -2.78
C GLY A 33 -9.20 -2.00 -1.27
N ILE A 34 -8.29 -1.52 -0.42
CA ILE A 34 -8.51 -1.47 1.05
C ILE A 34 -9.69 -0.56 1.40
N LYS A 35 -9.83 0.57 0.71
CA LYS A 35 -10.93 1.52 0.93
C LYS A 35 -12.29 0.91 0.58
N GLU A 36 -12.39 0.24 -0.57
CA GLU A 36 -13.61 -0.46 -1.00
C GLU A 36 -13.94 -1.62 -0.06
N PHE A 37 -12.94 -2.42 0.31
CA PHE A 37 -13.11 -3.51 1.28
C PHE A 37 -13.68 -3.01 2.60
N LYS A 38 -13.08 -1.96 3.17
CA LYS A 38 -13.55 -1.37 4.43
C LYS A 38 -14.96 -0.79 4.32
N LYS A 39 -15.34 -0.25 3.16
CA LYS A 39 -16.68 0.27 2.91
C LYS A 39 -17.71 -0.85 2.91
N ALA A 40 -17.46 -1.92 2.15
CA ALA A 40 -18.36 -3.08 2.09
C ALA A 40 -18.57 -3.72 3.47
N THR A 41 -17.51 -3.93 4.24
CA THR A 41 -17.64 -4.48 5.61
C THR A 41 -18.45 -3.57 6.54
N LYS A 42 -18.37 -2.25 6.37
CA LYS A 42 -19.12 -1.30 7.20
C LYS A 42 -20.60 -1.25 6.83
N GLU A 43 -20.94 -1.38 5.55
CA GLU A 43 -22.32 -1.51 5.08
C GLU A 43 -22.95 -2.81 5.62
N GLU A 44 -22.24 -3.95 5.54
CA GLU A 44 -22.68 -5.22 6.13
C GLU A 44 -22.91 -5.15 7.65
N GLU A 45 -22.06 -4.44 8.39
CA GLU A 45 -22.24 -4.22 9.84
C GLU A 45 -23.41 -3.31 10.19
N GLU A 46 -23.78 -2.37 9.32
CA GLU A 46 -24.93 -1.48 9.50
C GLU A 46 -26.23 -2.22 9.18
N ASP A 47 -26.27 -3.00 8.09
CA ASP A 47 -27.41 -3.85 7.70
C ASP A 47 -27.70 -4.97 8.72
N ALA A 48 -26.68 -5.48 9.42
CA ALA A 48 -26.84 -6.50 10.46
C ALA A 48 -27.35 -5.96 11.81
N LYS A 49 -27.44 -4.64 11.97
CA LYS A 49 -27.90 -3.98 13.22
C LYS A 49 -29.32 -3.41 13.11
N GLU A 50 -29.93 -3.48 11.93
CA GLU A 50 -31.34 -3.14 11.67
C GLU A 50 -32.22 -4.39 11.68
#